data_AF-A0A953NHG6-F1
#
_entry.id   AF-A0A953NHG6-F1
#
_cell.length_a   1.000
_cell.length_b   1.000
_cell.length_c   1.000
_cell.angle_alpha   90.00
_cell.angle_beta   90.00
_cell.angle_gamma   90.00
#
_symmetry.space_group_name_H-M   'P 1'
#
loop_
_entity.id
_entity.type
_entity.pdbx_description
1 polymer ?
#
loop_
_entity_poly.entity_id
_entity_poly.type
_entity_poly.pdbx_seq_one_letter_code
_entity_poly.pdbx_strand_id
1 'polypeptide(L)'
;MKKFLIFALALFICLSTSCSVFKHINPKIEGKIKKETKYERIIITSTRLAGRYTMFDASSIKRFLNKIYEAKDITAETKFEPDFFIEFYDSNKKVATFKYIAGITDETQPNLIDEDGNRYYVDNSIEDEFIKRIMKKEMFKGAKEYYVSLLEDVIERIPKKGIGNNKIYIDINKDYMVTKYLTSVDMFNIFDSIKNNSVEISDSIDNADYVVTIVTNTYNDTKVVANVVIKNKNNVVQRLLYEGNRAGDKITYFIKNK
;
A
#
# COMPACT_ATOMS: atom_id res chain seq x y z
N MET A 1 15.31 64.14 5.83
CA MET A 1 14.03 63.39 5.88
C MET A 1 13.70 62.67 4.57
N LYS A 2 13.68 63.33 3.39
CA LYS A 2 13.39 62.66 2.09
C LYS A 2 14.28 61.42 1.79
N LYS A 3 15.58 61.47 2.06
CA LYS A 3 16.50 60.33 1.84
C LYS A 3 16.22 59.12 2.74
N PHE A 4 15.75 59.35 3.96
CA PHE A 4 15.37 58.29 4.91
C PHE A 4 14.04 57.64 4.51
N LEU A 5 13.11 58.44 3.98
CA LEU A 5 11.83 57.95 3.46
C LEU A 5 12.03 57.07 2.21
N ILE A 6 12.94 57.45 1.31
CA ILE A 6 13.28 56.67 0.12
C ILE A 6 13.94 55.34 0.50
N PHE A 7 14.81 55.35 1.52
CA PHE A 7 15.45 54.13 2.01
C PHE A 7 14.45 53.18 2.69
N ALA A 8 13.53 53.70 3.51
CA ALA A 8 12.47 52.91 4.12
C ALA A 8 11.50 52.32 3.08
N LEU A 9 11.18 53.08 2.01
CA LEU A 9 10.33 52.62 0.92
C LEU A 9 11.02 51.52 0.08
N ALA A 10 12.32 51.64 -0.18
CA ALA A 10 13.11 50.62 -0.86
C ALA A 10 13.22 49.31 -0.05
N LEU A 11 13.35 49.43 1.28
CA LEU A 11 13.39 48.28 2.19
C LEU A 11 12.02 47.56 2.26
N PHE A 12 10.92 48.30 2.19
CA PHE A 12 9.56 47.74 2.17
C PHE A 12 9.23 47.04 0.84
N ILE A 13 9.78 47.52 -0.28
CA ILE A 13 9.66 46.87 -1.60
C ILE A 13 10.46 45.56 -1.64
N CYS A 14 11.65 45.49 -1.00
CA CYS A 14 12.43 44.25 -0.90
C CYS A 14 11.80 43.21 0.05
N LEU A 15 11.02 43.65 1.05
CA LEU A 15 10.31 42.76 1.97
C LEU A 15 8.94 42.29 1.42
N SER A 16 8.47 42.87 0.32
CA SER A 16 7.19 42.52 -0.33
C SER A 16 7.34 41.72 -1.62
N THR A 17 8.56 41.31 -2.01
CA THR A 17 8.76 40.16 -2.89
C THR A 17 8.44 38.88 -2.13
N SER A 18 7.14 38.72 -1.87
CA SER A 18 6.38 37.48 -1.87
C SER A 18 7.22 36.21 -1.67
N CYS A 19 7.01 35.57 -0.52
CA CYS A 19 7.00 34.11 -0.41
C CYS A 19 6.01 33.53 -1.44
N SER A 20 6.35 33.59 -2.73
CA SER A 20 5.94 32.54 -3.64
C SER A 20 6.77 31.34 -3.19
N VAL A 21 6.15 30.46 -2.41
CA VAL A 21 6.70 29.13 -2.16
C VAL A 21 6.83 28.53 -3.56
N PHE A 22 8.02 28.66 -4.15
CA PHE A 22 8.36 27.97 -5.38
C PHE A 22 8.23 26.49 -5.04
N LYS A 23 7.09 25.90 -5.41
CA LYS A 23 6.87 24.46 -5.28
C LYS A 23 8.02 23.80 -6.01
N HIS A 24 8.88 23.13 -5.23
CA HIS A 24 10.05 22.46 -5.74
C HIS A 24 9.60 21.41 -6.75
N ILE A 25 10.14 21.49 -7.97
CA ILE A 25 9.92 20.47 -8.99
C ILE A 25 11.17 19.59 -9.00
N ASN A 26 10.97 18.29 -8.88
CA ASN A 26 12.01 17.31 -9.07
C ASN A 26 12.37 17.22 -10.56
N PRO A 27 13.63 17.55 -10.95
CA PRO A 27 14.03 17.59 -12.35
C PRO A 27 14.03 16.21 -13.02
N LYS A 28 14.25 15.11 -12.27
CA LYS A 28 14.19 13.75 -12.82
C LYS A 28 12.75 13.37 -13.16
N ILE A 29 11.81 13.74 -12.29
CA ILE A 29 10.37 13.59 -12.56
C ILE A 29 9.97 14.43 -13.76
N GLU A 30 10.39 15.70 -13.84
CA GLU A 30 10.09 16.59 -14.97
C GLU A 30 10.65 16.06 -16.31
N GLY A 31 11.79 15.37 -16.26
CA GLY A 31 12.36 14.66 -17.41
C GLY A 31 11.49 13.50 -17.93
N LYS A 32 10.62 12.93 -17.08
CA LYS A 32 9.70 11.83 -17.43
C LYS A 32 8.30 12.33 -17.78
N ILE A 33 7.78 13.22 -16.95
CA ILE A 33 6.50 13.89 -17.14
C ILE A 33 6.75 15.39 -17.23
N LYS A 34 6.67 15.95 -18.43
CA LYS A 34 6.88 17.38 -18.65
C LYS A 34 5.75 18.23 -18.08
N LYS A 35 6.08 19.32 -17.40
CA LYS A 35 5.09 20.20 -16.75
C LYS A 35 4.21 20.96 -17.74
N GLU A 36 4.75 21.28 -18.91
CA GLU A 36 4.06 21.96 -20.01
C GLU A 36 3.13 21.03 -20.80
N THR A 37 3.27 19.71 -20.65
CA THR A 37 2.39 18.75 -21.31
C THR A 37 0.99 18.80 -20.71
N LYS A 38 -0.02 18.91 -21.57
CA LYS A 38 -1.43 18.83 -21.19
C LYS A 38 -1.87 17.37 -21.15
N TYR A 39 -1.62 16.71 -20.02
CA TYR A 39 -2.10 15.34 -19.81
C TYR A 39 -3.63 15.29 -19.84
N GLU A 40 -4.17 14.41 -20.68
CA GLU A 40 -5.63 14.23 -20.84
C GLU A 40 -6.18 13.18 -19.89
N ARG A 41 -5.35 12.21 -19.49
CA ARG A 41 -5.74 11.18 -18.51
C ARG A 41 -4.57 10.63 -17.71
N ILE A 42 -4.88 10.22 -16.50
CA ILE A 42 -4.03 9.39 -15.63
C ILE A 42 -4.80 8.11 -15.34
N ILE A 43 -4.17 6.95 -15.56
CA ILE A 43 -4.75 5.64 -15.25
C ILE A 43 -3.99 5.04 -14.08
N ILE A 44 -4.70 4.71 -13.01
CA ILE A 44 -4.15 4.04 -11.84
C ILE A 44 -4.70 2.62 -11.82
N THR A 45 -3.83 1.64 -12.04
CA THR A 45 -4.18 0.21 -12.06
C THR A 45 -3.70 -0.43 -10.77
N SER A 46 -4.60 -1.08 -10.04
CA SER A 46 -4.20 -1.86 -8.85
C SER A 46 -3.54 -3.17 -9.27
N THR A 47 -2.49 -3.59 -8.55
CA THR A 47 -1.87 -4.92 -8.73
C THR A 47 -2.67 -6.03 -8.05
N ARG A 48 -3.54 -5.67 -7.09
CA ARG A 48 -4.30 -6.59 -6.24
C ARG A 48 -5.78 -6.65 -6.56
N LEU A 49 -6.32 -5.62 -7.20
CA LEU A 49 -7.74 -5.51 -7.54
C LEU A 49 -7.89 -5.46 -9.05
N ALA A 50 -8.78 -6.28 -9.60
CA ALA A 50 -9.17 -6.18 -11.02
C ALA A 50 -9.95 -4.87 -11.22
N GLY A 51 -9.22 -3.78 -11.46
CA GLY A 51 -9.79 -2.45 -11.52
C GLY A 51 -8.77 -1.41 -11.96
N ARG A 52 -9.26 -0.46 -12.77
CA ARG A 52 -8.54 0.74 -13.20
C ARG A 52 -9.32 1.96 -12.78
N TYR A 53 -8.63 2.91 -12.16
CA TYR A 53 -9.18 4.22 -11.90
C TYR A 53 -8.65 5.19 -12.95
N THR A 54 -9.55 5.75 -13.76
CA THR A 54 -9.19 6.72 -14.80
C THR A 54 -9.58 8.10 -14.34
N MET A 55 -8.58 8.98 -14.24
CA MET A 55 -8.75 10.40 -13.98
C MET A 55 -8.64 11.14 -15.31
N PHE A 56 -9.66 11.92 -15.66
CA PHE A 56 -9.72 12.70 -16.91
C PHE A 56 -10.10 14.17 -16.67
N ASP A 57 -10.45 14.55 -15.44
CA ASP A 57 -10.75 15.94 -15.12
C ASP A 57 -9.45 16.73 -14.91
N ALA A 58 -9.34 17.88 -15.58
CA ALA A 58 -8.11 18.68 -15.57
C ALA A 58 -7.72 19.16 -14.17
N SER A 59 -8.69 19.36 -13.27
CA SER A 59 -8.44 19.83 -11.92
C SER A 59 -7.74 18.77 -11.08
N SER A 60 -8.21 17.52 -11.11
CA SER A 60 -7.62 16.41 -10.38
C SER A 60 -6.29 16.00 -11.00
N ILE A 61 -6.19 16.00 -12.34
CA ILE A 61 -4.92 15.73 -13.03
C ILE A 61 -3.85 16.72 -12.56
N LYS A 62 -4.18 18.02 -12.52
CA LYS A 62 -3.27 19.05 -12.03
C LYS A 62 -2.88 18.85 -10.57
N ARG A 63 -3.84 18.54 -9.68
CA ARG A 63 -3.55 18.29 -8.26
C ARG A 63 -2.68 17.05 -8.06
N PHE A 64 -2.95 15.97 -8.80
CA PHE A 64 -2.15 14.75 -8.78
C PHE A 64 -0.72 15.02 -9.25
N LEU A 65 -0.56 15.66 -10.42
CA LEU A 65 0.75 16.01 -10.97
C LEU A 65 1.57 16.88 -10.01
N ASN A 66 0.96 17.86 -9.36
CA ASN A 66 1.66 18.71 -8.40
C ASN A 66 2.29 17.89 -7.26
N LYS A 67 1.61 16.84 -6.77
CA LYS A 67 2.18 15.95 -5.74
C LYS A 67 3.34 15.12 -6.28
N ILE A 68 3.21 14.61 -7.51
CA ILE A 68 4.27 13.82 -8.15
C ILE A 68 5.51 14.69 -8.46
N TYR A 69 5.32 15.93 -8.92
CA TYR A 69 6.42 16.86 -9.18
C TYR A 69 7.22 17.21 -7.93
N GLU A 70 6.60 17.18 -6.75
CA GLU A 70 7.24 17.48 -5.47
C GLU A 70 7.96 16.27 -4.87
N ALA A 71 8.03 15.13 -5.57
CA ALA A 71 8.64 13.91 -5.06
C ALA A 71 10.14 14.11 -4.74
N LYS A 72 10.59 13.58 -3.61
CA LYS A 72 11.99 13.63 -3.17
C LYS A 72 12.76 12.44 -3.74
N ASP A 73 14.00 12.64 -4.17
CA ASP A 73 14.88 11.53 -4.57
C ASP A 73 15.26 10.67 -3.37
N ILE A 74 15.14 9.35 -3.52
CA ILE A 74 15.47 8.37 -2.47
C ILE A 74 16.50 7.37 -3.01
N THR A 75 17.55 7.15 -2.23
CA THR A 75 18.60 6.16 -2.58
C THR A 75 18.29 4.78 -2.01
N ALA A 76 17.56 4.72 -0.89
CA ALA A 76 17.18 3.48 -0.23
C ALA A 76 16.41 2.54 -1.17
N GLU A 77 16.64 1.24 -1.00
CA GLU A 77 15.85 0.21 -1.67
C GLU A 77 14.57 -0.07 -0.90
N THR A 78 13.60 -0.69 -1.59
CA THR A 78 12.37 -1.18 -0.96
C THR A 78 12.22 -2.66 -1.25
N LYS A 79 11.77 -3.38 -0.23
CA LYS A 79 11.38 -4.80 -0.32
C LYS A 79 9.89 -4.98 -0.63
N PHE A 80 9.14 -3.88 -0.71
CA PHE A 80 7.70 -3.93 -0.90
C PHE A 80 7.38 -3.96 -2.40
N GLU A 81 6.50 -4.88 -2.77
CA GLU A 81 5.92 -4.92 -4.11
C GLU A 81 5.02 -3.70 -4.36
N PRO A 82 4.91 -3.22 -5.61
CA PRO A 82 4.01 -2.12 -5.93
C PRO A 82 2.54 -2.50 -5.76
N ASP A 83 1.77 -1.60 -5.17
CA ASP A 83 0.31 -1.73 -5.04
C ASP A 83 -0.42 -1.18 -6.27
N PHE A 84 0.21 -0.23 -6.98
CA PHE A 84 -0.36 0.42 -8.15
C PHE A 84 0.66 0.67 -9.27
N PHE A 85 0.16 0.64 -10.50
CA PHE A 85 0.80 1.26 -11.66
C PHE A 85 0.06 2.54 -12.03
N ILE A 86 0.79 3.64 -12.12
CA ILE A 86 0.28 4.96 -12.49
C ILE A 86 0.78 5.27 -13.90
N GLU A 87 -0.13 5.40 -14.85
CA GLU A 87 0.17 5.66 -16.25
C GLU A 87 -0.33 7.06 -16.64
N PHE A 88 0.55 7.85 -17.23
CA PHE A 88 0.27 9.20 -17.71
C PHE A 88 0.07 9.19 -19.22
N TYR A 89 -0.97 9.85 -19.72
CA TYR A 89 -1.27 9.90 -21.14
C TYR A 89 -1.45 11.33 -21.65
N ASP A 90 -0.86 11.56 -22.81
CA ASP A 90 -1.13 12.69 -23.69
C ASP A 90 -1.90 12.14 -24.90
N SER A 91 -3.21 12.46 -24.96
CA SER A 91 -4.15 11.82 -25.87
C SER A 91 -4.10 10.29 -25.78
N ASN A 92 -3.83 9.60 -26.90
CA ASN A 92 -3.72 8.14 -26.98
C ASN A 92 -2.31 7.60 -26.70
N LYS A 93 -1.33 8.47 -26.46
CA LYS A 93 0.05 8.06 -26.21
C LYS A 93 0.32 7.97 -24.71
N LYS A 94 0.77 6.81 -24.25
CA LYS A 94 1.35 6.67 -22.91
C LYS A 94 2.70 7.39 -22.86
N VAL A 95 2.85 8.30 -21.90
CA VAL A 95 4.04 9.16 -21.75
C VAL A 95 4.99 8.61 -20.71
N ALA A 96 4.47 8.12 -19.58
CA ALA A 96 5.28 7.55 -18.50
C ALA A 96 4.46 6.56 -17.68
N THR A 97 5.15 5.58 -17.09
CA THR A 97 4.59 4.71 -16.05
C THR A 97 5.39 4.85 -14.76
N PHE A 98 4.71 4.82 -13.63
CA PHE A 98 5.33 4.71 -12.31
C PHE A 98 4.71 3.55 -11.54
N LYS A 99 5.53 2.87 -10.76
CA LYS A 99 5.11 1.97 -9.69
C LYS A 99 4.89 2.79 -8.42
N TYR A 100 3.83 2.50 -7.69
CA TYR A 100 3.52 3.16 -6.41
C TYR A 100 3.25 2.14 -5.32
N ILE A 101 3.84 2.36 -4.15
CA ILE A 101 3.71 1.50 -2.96
C ILE A 101 2.93 2.29 -1.92
N ALA A 102 1.73 1.81 -1.59
CA ALA A 102 0.86 2.55 -0.70
C ALA A 102 1.18 2.27 0.78
N GLY A 103 0.92 3.26 1.63
CA GLY A 103 1.07 3.11 3.09
C GLY A 103 2.49 3.27 3.63
N ILE A 104 3.47 3.62 2.79
CA ILE A 104 4.79 4.06 3.27
C ILE A 104 4.68 5.50 3.77
N THR A 105 4.88 5.69 5.08
CA THR A 105 4.84 7.01 5.72
C THR A 105 6.23 7.58 6.05
N ASP A 106 7.27 6.74 6.04
CA ASP A 106 8.66 7.13 6.26
C ASP A 106 9.22 7.78 4.99
N GLU A 107 9.56 9.08 5.07
CA GLU A 107 10.10 9.85 3.94
C GLU A 107 11.46 9.36 3.44
N THR A 108 12.14 8.49 4.19
CA THR A 108 13.42 7.89 3.78
C THR A 108 13.25 6.64 2.92
N GLN A 109 12.02 6.12 2.83
CA GLN A 109 11.67 4.95 2.04
C GLN A 109 10.97 5.37 0.73
N PRO A 110 11.27 4.72 -0.40
CA PRO A 110 10.66 5.09 -1.67
C PRO A 110 9.23 4.53 -1.77
N ASN A 111 8.30 5.38 -2.16
CA ASN A 111 6.91 4.99 -2.44
C ASN A 111 6.50 5.21 -3.89
N LEU A 112 7.37 5.80 -4.71
CA LEU A 112 7.19 5.98 -6.15
C LEU A 112 8.48 5.53 -6.88
N ILE A 113 8.35 4.73 -7.92
CA ILE A 113 9.48 4.19 -8.69
C ILE A 113 9.18 4.34 -10.18
N ASP A 114 10.08 4.92 -10.96
CA ASP A 114 9.90 5.06 -12.40
C ASP A 114 10.31 3.80 -13.20
N GLU A 115 10.08 3.83 -14.51
CA GLU A 115 10.42 2.72 -15.44
C GLU A 115 11.93 2.42 -15.51
N ASP A 116 12.79 3.38 -15.19
CA ASP A 116 14.25 3.22 -15.19
C ASP A 116 14.76 2.70 -13.83
N GLY A 117 13.88 2.55 -12.84
CA GLY A 117 14.21 2.12 -11.49
C GLY A 117 14.70 3.24 -10.56
N ASN A 118 14.58 4.51 -10.96
CA ASN A 118 14.82 5.62 -10.04
C ASN A 118 13.71 5.66 -8.99
N ARG A 119 14.09 6.02 -7.77
CA ARG A 119 13.26 5.87 -6.58
C ARG A 119 13.00 7.24 -5.94
N TYR A 120 11.75 7.43 -5.56
CA TYR A 120 11.26 8.71 -5.05
C TYR A 120 10.30 8.50 -3.88
N TYR A 121 10.16 9.54 -3.06
CA TYR A 121 9.13 9.66 -2.04
C TYR A 121 8.17 10.79 -2.41
N VAL A 122 6.90 10.46 -2.57
CA VAL A 122 5.77 11.38 -2.73
C VAL A 122 5.08 11.55 -1.38
N ASP A 123 4.75 12.77 -1.02
CA ASP A 123 4.08 13.09 0.23
C ASP A 123 2.75 12.31 0.44
N ASN A 124 2.51 11.90 1.69
CA ASN A 124 1.36 11.09 2.10
C ASN A 124 0.00 11.72 1.77
N SER A 125 -0.08 13.02 1.50
CA SER A 125 -1.33 13.65 1.05
C SER A 125 -1.86 13.10 -0.27
N ILE A 126 -1.06 12.35 -1.04
CA ILE A 126 -1.56 11.59 -2.21
C ILE A 126 -2.45 10.41 -1.79
N GLU A 127 -2.17 9.81 -0.64
CA GLU A 127 -2.92 8.69 -0.07
C GLU A 127 -4.36 9.10 0.24
N ASP A 128 -4.48 10.21 0.98
CA ASP A 128 -5.77 10.74 1.43
C ASP A 128 -6.62 11.25 0.27
N GLU A 129 -6.00 11.92 -0.70
CA GLU A 129 -6.74 12.56 -1.78
C GLU A 129 -7.20 11.54 -2.83
N PHE A 130 -6.35 10.55 -3.16
CA PHE A 130 -6.55 9.64 -4.28
C PHE A 130 -6.57 8.17 -3.89
N ILE A 131 -5.53 7.65 -3.23
CA ILE A 131 -5.31 6.20 -3.08
C ILE A 131 -6.38 5.53 -2.20
N LYS A 132 -6.71 6.10 -1.03
CA LYS A 132 -7.71 5.55 -0.11
C LYS A 132 -9.06 5.32 -0.78
N ARG A 133 -9.45 6.24 -1.68
CA ARG A 133 -10.69 6.17 -2.45
C ARG A 133 -10.66 5.05 -3.49
N ILE A 134 -9.53 4.91 -4.18
CA ILE A 134 -9.32 3.84 -5.19
C ILE A 134 -9.39 2.47 -4.51
N MET A 135 -8.76 2.32 -3.35
CA MET A 135 -8.79 1.09 -2.56
C MET A 135 -10.15 0.82 -1.92
N LYS A 136 -11.02 1.84 -1.76
CA LYS A 136 -12.23 1.75 -0.93
C LYS A 136 -11.90 1.25 0.49
N LYS A 137 -10.79 1.73 1.07
CA LYS A 137 -10.21 1.24 2.34
C LYS A 137 -11.23 1.24 3.49
N GLU A 138 -12.12 2.22 3.52
CA GLU A 138 -13.19 2.34 4.53
C GLU A 138 -14.20 1.18 4.54
N MET A 139 -14.38 0.46 3.42
CA MET A 139 -15.32 -0.68 3.36
C MET A 139 -14.78 -1.93 4.08
N PHE A 140 -13.47 -1.97 4.38
CA PHE A 140 -12.80 -3.14 4.95
C PHE A 140 -11.94 -2.76 6.16
N LYS A 141 -12.49 -1.91 7.03
CA LYS A 141 -11.91 -1.61 8.37
C LYS A 141 -11.68 -2.90 9.13
N GLY A 142 -10.58 -3.00 9.87
CA GLY A 142 -10.27 -4.20 10.64
C GLY A 142 -9.64 -5.33 9.83
N ALA A 143 -9.28 -5.14 8.55
CA ALA A 143 -8.73 -6.21 7.72
C ALA A 143 -7.35 -6.69 8.20
N LYS A 144 -6.53 -5.78 8.75
CA LYS A 144 -5.24 -6.13 9.34
C LYS A 144 -5.45 -6.96 10.60
N GLU A 145 -6.25 -6.44 11.53
CA GLU A 145 -6.61 -7.06 12.80
C GLU A 145 -7.26 -8.44 12.58
N TYR A 146 -8.08 -8.54 11.52
CA TYR A 146 -8.67 -9.78 11.06
C TYR A 146 -7.60 -10.86 10.84
N TYR A 147 -6.64 -10.57 9.96
CA TYR A 147 -5.61 -11.55 9.61
C TYR A 147 -4.68 -11.85 10.77
N VAL A 148 -4.28 -10.85 11.57
CA VAL A 148 -3.41 -11.07 12.73
C VAL A 148 -4.05 -12.08 13.67
N SER A 149 -5.29 -11.84 14.10
CA SER A 149 -5.95 -12.72 15.06
C SER A 149 -6.30 -14.10 14.47
N LEU A 150 -6.64 -14.18 13.17
CA LEU A 150 -6.84 -15.47 12.51
C LEU A 150 -5.54 -16.27 12.45
N LEU A 151 -4.44 -15.63 12.05
CA LEU A 151 -3.15 -16.29 11.87
C LEU A 151 -2.53 -16.72 13.20
N GLU A 152 -2.71 -15.95 14.27
CA GLU A 152 -2.32 -16.34 15.63
C GLU A 152 -2.94 -17.69 16.03
N ASP A 153 -4.28 -17.84 15.92
CA ASP A 153 -4.95 -19.10 16.25
C ASP A 153 -4.58 -20.24 15.28
N VAL A 154 -4.45 -19.96 13.98
CA VAL A 154 -4.02 -20.97 12.99
C VAL A 154 -2.63 -21.51 13.31
N ILE A 155 -1.70 -20.62 13.69
CA ILE A 155 -0.33 -20.99 14.05
C ILE A 155 -0.31 -21.87 15.30
N GLU A 156 -1.12 -21.56 16.31
CA GLU A 156 -1.21 -22.38 17.52
C GLU A 156 -1.68 -23.81 17.25
N ARG A 157 -2.46 -24.02 16.18
CA ARG A 157 -2.96 -25.34 15.77
C ARG A 157 -1.96 -26.17 14.96
N ILE A 158 -0.85 -25.57 14.53
CA ILE A 158 0.18 -26.28 13.76
C ILE A 158 0.98 -27.17 14.73
N PRO A 159 1.13 -28.49 14.45
CA PRO A 159 1.87 -29.38 15.32
C PRO A 159 3.31 -28.91 15.51
N LYS A 160 3.68 -28.61 16.76
CA LYS A 160 5.04 -28.16 17.13
C LYS A 160 6.00 -29.35 17.07
N LYS A 161 7.00 -29.31 16.18
CA LYS A 161 8.06 -30.32 16.12
C LYS A 161 9.19 -29.98 17.11
N GLY A 162 8.95 -30.18 18.40
CA GLY A 162 9.98 -29.93 19.42
C GLY A 162 10.50 -28.49 19.47
N ILE A 163 11.72 -28.29 19.97
CA ILE A 163 12.40 -27.00 20.05
C ILE A 163 13.12 -26.74 18.71
N GLY A 164 12.53 -25.91 17.86
CA GLY A 164 13.07 -25.54 16.54
C GLY A 164 11.95 -25.17 15.56
N ASN A 165 11.98 -23.95 15.03
CA ASN A 165 10.88 -23.30 14.32
C ASN A 165 10.35 -24.10 13.13
N ASN A 166 9.05 -24.43 13.16
CA ASN A 166 8.36 -24.84 11.94
C ASN A 166 8.43 -23.67 10.93
N LYS A 167 8.84 -23.96 9.69
CA LYS A 167 8.76 -22.99 8.59
C LYS A 167 7.37 -23.03 7.98
N ILE A 168 6.67 -21.92 8.00
CA ILE A 168 5.27 -21.84 7.56
C ILE A 168 5.18 -20.88 6.39
N TYR A 169 4.66 -21.36 5.27
CA TYR A 169 4.26 -20.49 4.16
C TYR A 169 2.78 -20.16 4.29
N ILE A 170 2.45 -18.87 4.24
CA ILE A 170 1.06 -18.40 4.33
C ILE A 170 0.63 -17.90 2.95
N ASP A 171 -0.22 -18.67 2.28
CA ASP A 171 -0.87 -18.31 1.04
C ASP A 171 -2.21 -17.61 1.31
N ILE A 172 -2.18 -16.27 1.28
CA ILE A 172 -3.41 -15.45 1.25
C ILE A 172 -3.69 -14.86 -0.14
N ASN A 173 -2.92 -15.22 -1.17
CA ASN A 173 -3.14 -14.72 -2.53
C ASN A 173 -4.50 -15.17 -3.09
N LYS A 174 -5.02 -16.30 -2.59
CA LYS A 174 -6.36 -16.80 -2.93
C LYS A 174 -7.49 -16.10 -2.19
N ASP A 175 -7.17 -15.33 -1.15
CA ASP A 175 -8.15 -14.58 -0.38
C ASP A 175 -8.39 -13.18 -0.96
N TYR A 176 -8.81 -13.14 -2.23
CA TYR A 176 -9.07 -11.89 -2.96
C TYR A 176 -10.13 -11.01 -2.26
N MET A 177 -11.04 -11.60 -1.47
CA MET A 177 -12.11 -10.85 -0.80
C MET A 177 -11.55 -9.77 0.13
N VAL A 178 -10.50 -10.10 0.89
CA VAL A 178 -9.92 -9.20 1.89
C VAL A 178 -8.61 -8.59 1.41
N THR A 179 -7.74 -9.38 0.76
CA THR A 179 -6.39 -8.91 0.37
C THR A 179 -6.38 -7.73 -0.61
N LYS A 180 -7.42 -7.56 -1.43
CA LYS A 180 -7.53 -6.42 -2.36
C LYS A 180 -7.64 -5.05 -1.66
N TYR A 181 -7.83 -5.04 -0.34
CA TYR A 181 -7.91 -3.84 0.51
C TYR A 181 -6.66 -3.59 1.35
N LEU A 182 -5.70 -4.51 1.31
CA LEU A 182 -4.44 -4.40 2.03
C LEU A 182 -3.36 -3.86 1.10
N THR A 183 -2.53 -2.95 1.62
CA THR A 183 -1.31 -2.53 0.94
C THR A 183 -0.20 -3.56 1.13
N SER A 184 0.85 -3.51 0.31
CA SER A 184 2.06 -4.31 0.51
C SER A 184 2.68 -4.09 1.90
N VAL A 185 2.57 -2.87 2.43
CA VAL A 185 3.01 -2.53 3.79
C VAL A 185 2.12 -3.19 4.84
N ASP A 186 0.79 -3.16 4.68
CA ASP A 186 -0.14 -3.85 5.58
C ASP A 186 0.17 -5.35 5.64
N MET A 187 0.36 -5.98 4.48
CA MET A 187 0.69 -7.40 4.34
C MET A 187 1.98 -7.76 5.05
N PHE A 188 3.04 -6.96 4.85
CA PHE A 188 4.30 -7.14 5.56
C PHE A 188 4.09 -7.04 7.08
N ASN A 189 3.38 -6.02 7.55
CA ASN A 189 3.13 -5.81 8.98
C ASN A 189 2.32 -6.94 9.62
N ILE A 190 1.37 -7.54 8.89
CA ILE A 190 0.61 -8.71 9.36
C ILE A 190 1.57 -9.88 9.59
N PHE A 191 2.38 -10.22 8.59
CA PHE A 191 3.32 -11.34 8.70
C PHE A 191 4.44 -11.07 9.72
N ASP A 192 4.87 -9.82 9.86
CA ASP A 192 5.87 -9.45 10.87
C ASP A 192 5.31 -9.55 12.29
N SER A 193 4.05 -9.16 12.51
CA SER A 193 3.41 -9.21 13.84
C SER A 193 3.18 -10.63 14.37
N ILE A 194 3.06 -11.63 13.49
CA ILE A 194 2.83 -13.02 13.88
C ILE A 194 4.13 -13.84 13.96
N LYS A 195 5.26 -13.27 13.52
CA LYS A 195 6.57 -13.92 13.70
C LYS A 195 6.88 -13.97 15.19
N ASN A 196 7.17 -15.16 15.68
CA ASN A 196 7.61 -15.37 17.06
C ASN A 196 8.70 -16.45 17.11
N ASN A 197 9.27 -16.67 18.29
CA ASN A 197 10.35 -17.64 18.50
C ASN A 197 9.96 -19.12 18.26
N SER A 198 8.73 -19.41 17.83
CA SER A 198 8.24 -20.76 17.52
C SER A 198 7.92 -20.97 16.03
N VAL A 199 7.86 -19.90 15.22
CA VAL A 199 7.45 -19.96 13.81
C VAL A 199 8.26 -18.99 12.96
N GLU A 200 8.83 -19.51 11.88
CA GLU A 200 9.43 -18.72 10.81
C GLU A 200 8.47 -18.66 9.63
N ILE A 201 8.13 -17.45 9.17
CA ILE A 201 7.34 -17.27 7.94
C ILE A 201 8.29 -17.41 6.74
N SER A 202 8.03 -18.41 5.90
CA SER A 202 8.79 -18.70 4.69
C SER A 202 8.31 -17.84 3.52
N ASP A 203 9.24 -17.33 2.72
CA ASP A 203 8.94 -16.61 1.47
C ASP A 203 8.63 -17.56 0.30
N SER A 204 8.89 -18.87 0.45
CA SER A 204 8.65 -19.89 -0.58
C SER A 204 7.95 -21.13 -0.02
N ILE A 205 7.07 -21.72 -0.83
CA ILE A 205 6.39 -23.00 -0.55
C ILE A 205 7.41 -24.15 -0.40
N ASP A 206 8.46 -24.16 -1.22
CA ASP A 206 9.42 -25.28 -1.28
C ASP A 206 10.23 -25.43 0.02
N ASN A 207 10.42 -24.32 0.72
CA ASN A 207 11.19 -24.25 1.96
C ASN A 207 10.30 -24.38 3.22
N ALA A 208 8.99 -24.58 3.05
CA ALA A 208 8.05 -24.64 4.16
C ALA A 208 7.76 -26.08 4.61
N ASP A 209 7.68 -26.25 5.93
CA ASP A 209 7.17 -27.48 6.55
C ASP A 209 5.65 -27.57 6.42
N TYR A 210 4.98 -26.41 6.52
CA TYR A 210 3.54 -26.29 6.40
C TYR A 210 3.14 -25.16 5.45
N VAL A 211 2.07 -25.39 4.71
CA VAL A 211 1.40 -24.40 3.86
C VAL A 211 0.03 -24.13 4.45
N VAL A 212 -0.21 -22.87 4.81
CA VAL A 212 -1.50 -22.36 5.26
C VAL A 212 -2.15 -21.64 4.09
N THR A 213 -3.32 -22.10 3.65
CA THR A 213 -4.13 -21.41 2.63
C THR A 213 -5.39 -20.86 3.28
N ILE A 214 -5.66 -19.57 3.06
CA ILE A 214 -6.85 -18.88 3.60
C ILE A 214 -7.75 -18.47 2.44
N VAL A 215 -9.06 -18.65 2.62
CA VAL A 215 -10.10 -18.16 1.70
C VAL A 215 -11.26 -17.60 2.51
N THR A 216 -11.45 -16.28 2.46
CA THR A 216 -12.60 -15.62 3.10
C THR A 216 -13.80 -15.63 2.17
N ASN A 217 -14.88 -16.27 2.63
CA ASN A 217 -16.15 -16.35 1.93
C ASN A 217 -17.09 -15.21 2.27
N THR A 218 -16.92 -14.59 3.44
CA THR A 218 -17.76 -13.48 3.89
C THR A 218 -16.91 -12.53 4.72
N TYR A 219 -16.96 -11.23 4.41
CA TYR A 219 -16.36 -10.18 5.20
C TYR A 219 -17.27 -8.95 5.14
N ASN A 220 -17.97 -8.67 6.24
CA ASN A 220 -18.84 -7.49 6.36
C ASN A 220 -18.84 -6.95 7.81
N ASP A 221 -19.66 -5.92 8.05
CA ASP A 221 -19.70 -5.20 9.33
C ASP A 221 -20.05 -6.06 10.55
N THR A 222 -20.73 -7.18 10.36
CA THR A 222 -21.25 -8.01 11.45
C THR A 222 -20.68 -9.42 11.47
N LYS A 223 -20.19 -9.92 10.32
CA LYS A 223 -19.84 -11.33 10.14
C LYS A 223 -18.60 -11.49 9.27
N VAL A 224 -17.75 -12.43 9.67
CA VAL A 224 -16.63 -12.93 8.87
C VAL A 224 -16.67 -14.45 8.81
N VAL A 225 -16.45 -15.03 7.62
CA VAL A 225 -16.37 -16.48 7.43
C VAL A 225 -15.18 -16.82 6.56
N ALA A 226 -14.27 -17.63 7.07
CA ALA A 226 -13.06 -18.03 6.36
C ALA A 226 -12.80 -19.54 6.45
N ASN A 227 -12.34 -20.12 5.35
CA ASN A 227 -11.83 -21.48 5.30
C ASN A 227 -10.32 -21.43 5.34
N VAL A 228 -9.73 -22.18 6.26
CA VAL A 228 -8.28 -22.34 6.36
C VAL A 228 -7.92 -23.80 6.12
N VAL A 229 -6.94 -24.03 5.25
CA VAL A 229 -6.39 -25.36 4.99
C VAL A 229 -4.93 -25.35 5.38
N ILE A 230 -4.55 -26.25 6.29
CA ILE A 230 -3.17 -26.47 6.69
C ILE A 230 -2.70 -27.76 6.02
N LYS A 231 -1.63 -27.67 5.22
CA LYS A 231 -1.00 -28.82 4.56
C LYS A 231 0.43 -28.98 5.06
N ASN A 232 0.90 -30.22 5.11
CA ASN A 232 2.33 -30.53 5.10
C ASN A 232 2.70 -31.09 3.71
N LYS A 233 3.99 -31.32 3.46
CA LYS A 233 4.60 -31.67 2.14
C LYS A 233 3.73 -32.47 1.15
N ASN A 234 2.85 -33.38 1.59
CA ASN A 234 1.91 -34.07 0.69
C ASN A 234 0.47 -34.24 1.21
N ASN A 235 0.15 -33.85 2.46
CA ASN A 235 -1.15 -34.16 3.07
C ASN A 235 -1.84 -32.92 3.65
N VAL A 236 -3.17 -32.92 3.56
CA VAL A 236 -4.00 -32.00 4.34
C VAL A 236 -3.95 -32.46 5.79
N VAL A 237 -3.43 -31.60 6.67
CA VAL A 237 -3.33 -31.85 8.10
C VAL A 237 -4.63 -31.46 8.78
N GLN A 238 -5.16 -30.28 8.44
CA GLN A 238 -6.40 -29.75 9.00
C GLN A 238 -7.17 -28.93 7.95
N ARG A 239 -8.50 -28.96 8.07
CA ARG A 239 -9.42 -28.01 7.45
C ARG A 239 -10.19 -27.34 8.57
N LEU A 240 -10.17 -26.02 8.60
CA LEU A 240 -10.75 -25.22 9.67
C LEU A 240 -11.74 -24.24 9.06
N LEU A 241 -12.92 -24.14 9.68
CA LEU A 241 -13.91 -23.13 9.37
C LEU A 241 -13.98 -22.13 10.51
N TYR A 242 -13.62 -20.88 10.20
CA TYR A 242 -13.69 -19.75 11.11
C TYR A 242 -14.96 -18.95 10.83
N GLU A 243 -15.79 -18.75 11.85
CA GLU A 243 -16.96 -17.88 11.80
C GLU A 243 -16.84 -16.83 12.90
N GLY A 244 -16.56 -15.57 12.55
CA GLY A 244 -16.45 -14.47 13.51
C GLY A 244 -17.62 -13.51 13.48
N ASN A 245 -17.91 -12.92 14.62
CA ASN A 245 -18.74 -11.71 14.70
C ASN A 245 -17.82 -10.49 14.75
N ARG A 246 -18.20 -9.44 14.02
CA ARG A 246 -17.50 -8.17 14.01
C ARG A 246 -18.32 -7.12 14.76
N ALA A 247 -17.68 -6.40 15.68
CA ALA A 247 -18.26 -5.28 16.40
C ALA A 247 -17.26 -4.10 16.36
N GLY A 248 -17.38 -3.28 15.31
CA GLY A 248 -16.36 -2.26 15.00
C GLY A 248 -15.04 -2.90 14.59
N ASP A 249 -13.93 -2.45 15.19
CA ASP A 249 -12.58 -2.96 14.89
C ASP A 249 -12.23 -4.25 15.64
N LYS A 250 -13.08 -4.70 16.57
CA LYS A 250 -12.90 -5.96 17.30
C LYS A 250 -13.58 -7.10 16.54
N ILE A 251 -12.81 -8.13 16.24
CA ILE A 251 -13.29 -9.35 15.63
C ILE A 251 -13.14 -10.47 16.66
N THR A 252 -14.26 -11.10 17.01
CA THR A 252 -14.27 -12.27 17.87
C THR A 252 -14.61 -13.47 17.00
N TYR A 253 -13.67 -14.40 16.86
CA TYR A 253 -13.87 -15.62 16.09
C TYR A 253 -14.51 -16.72 16.94
N PHE A 254 -15.48 -17.41 16.35
CA PHE A 254 -15.98 -18.68 16.81
C PHE A 254 -15.48 -19.76 15.84
N ILE A 255 -14.84 -20.78 16.40
CA ILE A 255 -14.38 -21.92 15.64
C ILE A 255 -15.52 -22.91 15.63
N LYS A 256 -16.11 -23.11 14.45
CA LYS A 256 -17.11 -24.15 14.26
C LYS A 256 -16.44 -25.31 13.55
N ASN A 257 -15.91 -26.25 14.32
CA ASN A 257 -15.47 -27.52 13.76
C ASN A 257 -16.67 -28.25 13.17
N LYS A 258 -16.65 -28.44 11.85
CA LYS A 258 -17.42 -29.45 11.14
C LYS A 258 -16.45 -30.42 10.52
#